data_AF-A0A3S2PW71-F1
#
_entry.id   AF-A0A3S2PW71-F1
#
_cell.length_a   1.000
_cell.length_b   1.000
_cell.length_c   1.000
_cell.angle_alpha   90.00
_cell.angle_beta   90.00
_cell.angle_gamma   90.00
#
_symmetry.space_group_name_H-M   'P 1'
#
loop_
_entity.id
_entity.type
_entity.pdbx_description
1 polymer ?
#
loop_
_entity_poly.entity_id
_entity_poly.type
_entity_poly.pdbx_seq_one_letter_code
_entity_poly.pdbx_strand_id
1 'polypeptide(L)'
;MADKGVETKLDTSVLNADQQEKLRQFKIKTRIDNEKYMRAHPEVEVLVGDFLREVLLKRPADIREFSADYFSRLNPAGDSREEGNTDAE
;
A
#
# COMPACT_ATOMS: atom_id res chain seq x y z
N MET A 1 -23.80 0.85 31.82
CA MET A 1 -22.32 0.84 31.78
C MET A 1 -21.91 0.20 30.47
N ALA A 2 -21.08 0.91 29.72
CA ALA A 2 -20.85 0.73 28.29
C ALA A 2 -20.02 -0.51 27.95
N ASP A 3 -20.43 -1.12 26.84
CA ASP A 3 -19.60 -1.66 25.77
C ASP A 3 -18.36 -2.49 26.17
N LYS A 4 -18.56 -3.80 26.28
CA LYS A 4 -17.45 -4.75 26.19
C LYS A 4 -17.01 -4.79 24.73
N GLY A 5 -15.95 -4.04 24.43
CA GLY A 5 -15.23 -4.09 23.17
C GLY A 5 -14.95 -5.54 22.78
N VAL A 6 -15.69 -6.01 21.77
CA VAL A 6 -15.40 -7.26 21.08
C VAL A 6 -14.13 -7.01 20.29
N GLU A 7 -13.00 -7.45 20.82
CA GLU A 7 -11.80 -7.70 20.02
C GLU A 7 -12.19 -8.72 18.95
N THR A 8 -12.60 -8.23 17.79
CA THR A 8 -12.77 -9.01 16.57
C THR A 8 -11.39 -9.47 16.12
N LYS A 9 -10.89 -10.53 16.78
CA LYS A 9 -9.98 -11.47 16.12
C LYS A 9 -10.72 -11.91 14.87
N LEU A 10 -10.41 -11.28 13.74
CA LEU A 10 -11.02 -11.55 12.45
C LEU A 10 -11.07 -13.07 12.27
N ASP A 11 -12.29 -13.62 12.32
CA ASP A 11 -12.51 -15.06 12.30
C ASP A 11 -11.89 -15.61 11.02
N THR A 12 -10.69 -16.18 11.15
CA THR A 12 -10.02 -16.88 10.06
C THR A 12 -10.83 -18.13 9.66
N SER A 13 -11.88 -18.42 10.44
CA SER A 13 -12.89 -19.47 10.30
C SER A 13 -14.10 -19.06 9.42
N VAL A 14 -13.96 -18.13 8.49
CA VAL A 14 -15.03 -17.79 7.52
C VAL A 14 -14.90 -18.58 6.21
N LEU A 15 -13.73 -19.17 5.93
CA LEU A 15 -13.47 -19.94 4.71
C LEU A 15 -13.52 -21.44 4.96
N ASN A 16 -14.15 -22.20 4.06
CA ASN A 16 -14.08 -23.66 4.09
C ASN A 16 -12.67 -24.17 3.70
N ALA A 17 -12.38 -25.44 3.97
CA ALA A 17 -11.05 -26.01 3.75
C ALA A 17 -10.55 -25.86 2.30
N ASP A 18 -11.42 -26.06 1.31
CA ASP A 18 -11.08 -25.92 -0.11
C ASP A 18 -10.78 -24.47 -0.49
N GLN A 19 -11.53 -23.51 0.06
CA GLN A 19 -11.28 -22.09 -0.13
C GLN A 19 -9.97 -21.66 0.51
N GLN A 20 -9.66 -22.18 1.70
CA GLN A 20 -8.41 -21.89 2.38
C GLN A 20 -7.21 -22.44 1.59
N GLU A 21 -7.33 -23.63 1.02
CA GLU A 21 -6.26 -24.21 0.20
C GLU A 21 -6.10 -23.46 -1.12
N LYS A 22 -7.19 -23.10 -1.81
CA LYS A 22 -7.13 -22.23 -2.99
C LYS A 22 -6.47 -20.89 -2.68
N LEU A 23 -6.82 -20.28 -1.55
CA LEU A 23 -6.21 -19.01 -1.10
C LEU A 23 -4.72 -19.19 -0.82
N ARG A 24 -4.30 -20.30 -0.22
CA ARG A 24 -2.90 -20.62 0.03
C ARG A 24 -2.13 -20.71 -1.29
N GLN A 25 -2.62 -21.50 -2.24
CA GLN A 25 -1.98 -21.66 -3.55
C GLN A 25 -1.88 -20.33 -4.30
N PHE A 26 -2.95 -19.53 -4.26
CA PHE A 26 -2.97 -18.19 -4.83
C PHE A 26 -1.89 -17.29 -4.19
N LYS A 27 -1.82 -17.22 -2.86
CA LYS A 27 -0.80 -16.42 -2.14
C LYS A 27 0.62 -16.86 -2.47
N ILE A 28 0.87 -18.16 -2.58
CA ILE A 28 2.18 -18.70 -2.97
C ILE A 28 2.54 -18.21 -4.38
N LYS A 29 1.62 -18.36 -5.34
CA LYS A 29 1.83 -17.90 -6.71
C LYS A 29 2.10 -16.38 -6.77
N THR A 30 1.27 -15.57 -6.10
CA THR A 30 1.46 -14.12 -6.03
C THR A 30 2.82 -13.76 -5.44
N ARG A 31 3.28 -14.44 -4.39
CA ARG A 31 4.62 -14.19 -3.83
C ARG A 31 5.73 -14.48 -4.84
N ILE A 32 5.66 -15.60 -5.54
CA ILE A 32 6.64 -15.95 -6.58
C ILE A 32 6.66 -14.90 -7.70
N ASP A 33 5.48 -14.48 -8.15
CA ASP A 33 5.35 -13.50 -9.22
C ASP A 33 5.86 -12.11 -8.78
N ASN A 34 5.59 -11.71 -7.53
CA ASN A 34 6.14 -10.49 -6.94
C ASN A 34 7.67 -10.53 -6.87
N GLU A 35 8.27 -11.64 -6.42
CA GLU A 35 9.73 -11.78 -6.36
C GLU A 35 10.36 -11.77 -7.76
N LYS A 36 9.72 -12.37 -8.75
CA LYS A 36 10.16 -12.27 -10.15
C LYS A 36 10.10 -10.83 -10.66
N TYR A 37 9.02 -10.12 -10.36
CA TYR A 37 8.88 -8.71 -10.72
C TYR A 37 9.98 -7.87 -10.07
N MET A 38 10.21 -7.98 -8.76
CA MET A 38 11.28 -7.24 -8.07
C MET A 38 12.67 -7.55 -8.63
N ARG A 39 12.95 -8.81 -9.01
CA ARG A 39 14.22 -9.18 -9.66
C ARG A 39 14.36 -8.59 -11.07
N ALA A 40 13.25 -8.49 -11.81
CA ALA A 40 13.24 -7.93 -13.17
C ALA A 40 13.28 -6.40 -13.18
N HIS A 41 12.85 -5.76 -12.09
CA HIS A 41 12.67 -4.32 -11.97
C HIS A 41 13.53 -3.73 -10.81
N PRO A 42 14.86 -3.66 -10.97
CA PRO A 42 15.76 -3.10 -9.95
C PRO A 42 15.48 -1.62 -9.64
N GLU A 43 14.82 -0.89 -10.54
CA GLU A 43 14.37 0.48 -10.32
C GLU A 43 13.46 0.62 -9.10
N VAL A 44 12.68 -0.42 -8.77
CA VAL A 44 11.80 -0.41 -7.60
C VAL A 44 12.62 -0.49 -6.31
N GLU A 45 13.71 -1.27 -6.30
CA GLU A 45 14.61 -1.37 -5.15
C GLU A 45 15.29 -0.04 -4.88
N VAL A 46 15.78 0.63 -5.93
CA VAL A 46 16.40 1.96 -5.83
C VAL A 46 15.39 2.98 -5.30
N LEU A 47 14.18 3.01 -5.85
CA LEU A 47 13.11 3.91 -5.44
C LEU A 47 12.77 3.75 -3.95
N VAL A 48 12.60 2.51 -3.48
CA VAL A 48 12.32 2.22 -2.07
C VAL A 48 13.53 2.59 -1.19
N GLY A 49 14.75 2.31 -1.65
CA GLY A 49 15.98 2.65 -0.95
C GLY A 49 16.14 4.17 -0.74
N ASP A 50 15.84 4.96 -1.77
CA ASP A 50 15.89 6.43 -1.69
C ASP A 50 14.81 6.98 -0.75
N PHE A 51 13.59 6.43 -0.80
CA PHE A 51 12.55 6.77 0.17
C PHE A 51 13.01 6.49 1.61
N LEU A 52 13.58 5.31 1.88
CA LEU A 52 14.07 4.95 3.20
C LEU A 52 15.20 5.86 3.68
N ARG A 53 16.12 6.24 2.79
CA ARG A 53 17.16 7.23 3.09
C ARG A 53 16.55 8.54 3.59
N GLU A 54 15.54 9.04 2.88
CA GLU A 54 14.84 10.28 3.22
C GLU A 54 14.09 10.18 4.57
N VAL A 55 13.43 9.05 4.84
CA VAL A 55 12.78 8.79 6.14
C VAL A 55 13.80 8.81 7.28
N LEU A 56 14.96 8.16 7.10
CA LEU A 56 16.00 8.07 8.13
C LEU A 56 16.69 9.43 8.39
N LEU A 57 16.81 10.25 7.35
CA LEU A 57 17.38 11.60 7.44
C LEU A 57 16.41 12.59 8.11
N LYS A 58 15.15 12.61 7.67
CA LYS A 58 14.15 13.60 8.12
C LYS A 58 13.41 13.21 9.39
N ARG A 59 13.37 11.91 9.71
CA ARG A 59 12.67 11.33 10.87
C ARG A 59 11.26 11.93 11.07
N PRO A 60 10.37 11.81 10.07
CA PRO A 60 9.04 12.40 10.15
C PRO A 60 8.23 11.80 11.29
N ALA A 61 7.34 12.61 11.88
CA ALA A 61 6.43 12.17 12.94
C ALA A 61 5.31 11.25 12.39
N ASP A 62 4.83 11.49 11.17
CA ASP A 62 3.91 10.60 10.45
C ASP A 62 4.54 10.12 9.14
N ILE A 63 4.85 8.82 9.09
CA ILE A 63 5.47 8.18 7.93
C ILE A 63 4.51 8.07 6.74
N ARG A 64 3.19 7.98 6.99
CA ARG A 64 2.18 7.81 5.94
C ARG A 64 1.92 9.11 5.19
N GLU A 65 1.85 10.22 5.93
CA GLU A 65 1.74 11.55 5.30
C GLU A 65 3.02 11.85 4.51
N PHE A 66 4.19 11.56 5.09
CA PHE A 66 5.47 11.72 4.41
C PHE A 66 5.58 10.88 3.14
N SER A 67 5.11 9.61 3.15
CA SER A 67 5.15 8.76 1.97
C SER A 67 4.21 9.26 0.87
N ALA A 68 3.00 9.68 1.21
CA ALA A 68 2.05 10.24 0.26
C ALA A 68 2.64 11.45 -0.47
N ASP A 69 3.23 12.39 0.27
CA ASP A 69 3.86 13.58 -0.31
C ASP A 69 5.15 13.24 -1.09
N TYR A 70 5.98 12.31 -0.61
CA TYR A 70 7.19 11.88 -1.32
C TYR A 70 6.86 11.24 -2.67
N PHE A 71 5.93 10.28 -2.71
CA PHE A 71 5.59 9.57 -3.94
C PHE A 71 4.72 10.39 -4.89
N SER A 72 3.91 11.33 -4.38
CA SER A 72 3.15 12.25 -5.25
C SER A 72 4.09 13.17 -6.04
N ARG A 73 5.20 13.62 -5.45
CA ARG A 73 6.22 14.44 -6.13
C ARG A 73 6.98 13.69 -7.23
N LEU A 74 7.00 12.36 -7.18
CA LEU A 74 7.64 11.52 -8.21
C LEU A 74 6.78 11.37 -9.47
N ASN A 75 5.50 11.78 -9.42
CA ASN A 75 4.62 11.79 -10.58
C ASN A 75 4.35 13.24 -11.05
N PRO A 76 5.20 13.83 -11.92
CA PRO A 76 5.01 15.20 -12.39
C PRO A 76 3.77 15.40 -13.26
N ALA A 77 3.09 14.32 -13.69
CA ALA A 77 1.88 14.38 -14.50
C ALA A 77 0.57 14.35 -13.68
N GLY A 78 0.64 14.32 -12.35
CA GLY A 78 -0.53 14.18 -11.47
C GLY A 78 -1.28 15.49 -11.15
N ASP A 79 -0.78 16.65 -11.57
CA ASP A 79 -1.32 17.97 -11.19
C ASP A 79 -2.13 18.68 -12.28
N SER A 80 -2.53 17.99 -13.34
CA SER A 80 -3.63 18.47 -14.19
C SER A 80 -4.96 17.94 -13.67
N ARG A 81 -5.28 18.23 -12.40
CA ARG A 81 -6.67 18.21 -11.94
C ARG A 81 -7.24 19.57 -12.33
N GLU A 82 -7.91 19.61 -13.49
CA GLU A 82 -8.71 20.74 -13.94
C GLU A 82 -9.71 21.10 -12.83
N GLU A 83 -9.35 22.05 -11.97
CA GLU A 83 -10.29 22.86 -11.21
C GLU A 83 -10.96 23.80 -12.20
N GLY A 84 -12.20 23.48 -12.58
CA GLY A 84 -12.95 24.33 -13.49
C GLY A 84 -14.28 23.72 -13.90
N ASN A 85 -15.24 23.69 -12.97
CA ASN A 85 -16.49 24.47 -13.11
C ASN A 85 -17.51 24.04 -12.04
N THR A 86 -17.37 24.57 -10.83
CA THR A 86 -18.55 25.01 -10.08
C THR A 86 -18.87 26.41 -10.59
N ASP A 87 -19.90 26.54 -11.42
CA ASP A 87 -21.00 27.49 -11.17
C ASP A 87 -22.00 27.54 -12.34
N ALA A 88 -23.23 27.84 -11.91
CA ALA A 88 -24.32 28.50 -12.61
C ALA A 88 -25.33 27.67 -13.42
N GLU A 89 -26.49 27.55 -12.75
CA GLU A 89 -27.89 27.58 -13.25
C GLU A 89 -28.54 26.29 -13.80
#